data_AF-A0AAE1RI26-F1
#
_entry.id   AF-A0AAE1RI26-F1
#
_cell.length_a   1.000
_cell.length_b   1.000
_cell.length_c   1.000
_cell.angle_alpha   90.00
_cell.angle_beta   90.00
_cell.angle_gamma   90.00
#
_symmetry.space_group_name_H-M   'P 1'
#
loop_
_entity.id
_entity.type
_entity.pdbx_description
1 polymer ?
#
loop_
_entity_poly.entity_id
_entity_poly.type
_entity_poly.pdbx_seq_one_letter_code
_entity_poly.pdbx_strand_id
1 'polypeptide(L)'
;MNETEQNVPGLIDVVFSWSLADILNKELFRDKVKQIPDTFLSTDHYFESFIGPLIEETQVDLLSGMTTASQSPALEVLDVKISGRSKPPKGLYYNILLKRAIEGERIREIYEPEVGDLIALSNVSPKSIDDLNRPRRSFLIAFVQGKDEGSNTITIPSSKPILFKKTDRETVLSSKPIPFEKQHKGKGEQGDNLFIVYLSNLTTNIRIWKALNSDVESANLKIIRTAES
;
A
#
# COMPACT_ATOMS: atom_id res chain seq x y z
N MET A 1 -12.46 -26.08 -20.74
CA MET A 1 -13.25 -24.90 -21.11
C MET A 1 -12.68 -23.74 -20.32
N ASN A 2 -12.24 -22.70 -21.03
CA ASN A 2 -11.53 -21.56 -20.46
C ASN A 2 -12.55 -20.61 -19.84
N GLU A 3 -12.65 -20.61 -18.51
CA GLU A 3 -13.24 -19.48 -17.80
C GLU A 3 -12.22 -18.36 -17.84
N THR A 4 -12.52 -17.36 -18.66
CA THR A 4 -11.88 -16.06 -18.56
C THR A 4 -12.50 -15.40 -17.33
N GLU A 5 -11.95 -15.68 -16.15
CA GLU A 5 -12.18 -14.86 -14.97
C GLU A 5 -11.89 -13.41 -15.37
N GLN A 6 -12.94 -12.59 -15.45
CA GLN A 6 -12.77 -11.15 -15.46
C GLN A 6 -12.00 -10.81 -14.18
N ASN A 7 -10.70 -10.58 -14.36
CA ASN A 7 -9.74 -10.33 -13.30
C ASN A 7 -10.00 -8.93 -12.74
N VAL A 8 -11.05 -8.80 -11.92
CA VAL A 8 -11.35 -7.57 -11.20
C VAL A 8 -10.12 -7.25 -10.35
N PRO A 9 -9.42 -6.13 -10.60
CA PRO A 9 -8.26 -5.76 -9.81
C PRO A 9 -8.67 -5.66 -8.33
N GLY A 10 -7.85 -6.18 -7.41
CA GLY A 10 -8.14 -6.00 -5.99
C GLY A 10 -8.04 -4.52 -5.60
N LEU A 11 -8.66 -4.11 -4.49
CA LEU A 11 -8.54 -2.73 -4.00
C LEU A 11 -7.07 -2.26 -3.91
N ILE A 12 -6.15 -3.15 -3.49
CA ILE A 12 -4.72 -2.84 -3.42
C ILE A 12 -4.13 -2.55 -4.81
N ASP A 13 -4.56 -3.27 -5.85
CA ASP A 13 -4.12 -3.01 -7.23
C ASP A 13 -4.61 -1.64 -7.73
N VAL A 14 -5.84 -1.25 -7.36
CA VAL A 14 -6.38 0.09 -7.63
C VAL A 14 -5.52 1.15 -6.93
N VAL A 15 -5.26 0.99 -5.63
CA VAL A 15 -4.42 1.91 -4.86
C VAL A 15 -3.00 2.02 -5.44
N PHE A 16 -2.41 0.90 -5.86
CA PHE A 16 -1.06 0.87 -6.44
C PHE A 16 -0.99 1.44 -7.86
N SER A 17 -2.13 1.57 -8.55
CA SER A 17 -2.20 2.21 -9.87
C SER A 17 -2.10 3.73 -9.81
N TRP A 18 -2.37 4.35 -8.66
CA TRP A 18 -2.35 5.79 -8.51
C TRP A 18 -0.93 6.36 -8.54
N SER A 19 -0.77 7.45 -9.28
CA SER A 19 0.41 8.30 -9.17
C SER A 19 0.34 9.17 -7.91
N LEU A 20 1.47 9.78 -7.53
CA LEU A 20 1.47 10.76 -6.45
C LEU A 20 0.54 11.95 -6.76
N ALA A 21 0.46 12.35 -8.04
CA ALA A 21 -0.43 13.42 -8.46
C ALA A 21 -1.91 13.04 -8.28
N ASP A 22 -2.27 11.78 -8.57
CA ASP A 22 -3.62 11.28 -8.36
C ASP A 22 -3.98 11.30 -6.87
N ILE A 23 -3.09 10.80 -6.01
CA ILE A 23 -3.30 10.78 -4.55
C ILE A 23 -3.46 12.19 -4.00
N LEU A 24 -2.66 13.16 -4.47
CA LEU A 24 -2.71 14.54 -4.02
C LEU A 24 -3.88 15.35 -4.62
N ASN A 25 -4.61 14.79 -5.58
CA ASN A 25 -5.73 15.45 -6.22
C ASN A 25 -7.03 15.26 -5.41
N LYS A 26 -7.46 16.32 -4.72
CA LYS A 26 -8.73 16.35 -3.96
C LYS A 26 -9.97 16.18 -4.84
N GLU A 27 -9.86 16.42 -6.14
CA GLU A 27 -10.97 16.37 -7.08
C GLU A 27 -10.87 15.16 -8.03
N LEU A 28 -10.01 14.17 -7.73
CA LEU A 28 -9.77 13.01 -8.60
C LEU A 28 -11.06 12.27 -8.99
N PHE A 29 -12.02 12.23 -8.07
CA PHE A 29 -13.27 11.48 -8.17
C PHE A 29 -14.54 12.33 -8.22
N ARG A 30 -14.43 13.67 -8.16
CA ARG A 30 -15.56 14.60 -8.02
C ARG A 30 -16.70 14.37 -9.02
N ASP A 31 -16.35 14.10 -10.28
CA ASP A 31 -17.32 13.88 -11.36
C ASP A 31 -17.40 12.40 -11.81
N LYS A 32 -16.68 11.52 -11.11
CA LYS A 32 -16.60 10.08 -11.43
C LYS A 32 -17.45 9.21 -10.52
N VAL A 33 -17.69 9.66 -9.29
CA VAL A 33 -18.55 8.97 -8.33
C VAL A 33 -19.98 9.49 -8.50
N LYS A 34 -20.89 8.55 -8.78
CA LYS A 34 -22.31 8.84 -8.87
C LYS A 34 -22.93 8.77 -7.47
N GLN A 35 -23.96 9.58 -7.26
CA GLN A 35 -24.78 9.46 -6.06
C GLN A 35 -25.37 8.03 -5.99
N ILE A 36 -25.29 7.42 -4.81
CA ILE A 36 -25.93 6.12 -4.57
C ILE A 36 -27.44 6.31 -4.72
N PRO A 37 -28.11 5.52 -5.57
CA PRO A 37 -29.54 5.65 -5.80
C PRO A 37 -30.33 5.16 -4.59
N ASP A 38 -31.53 5.73 -4.39
CA ASP A 38 -32.42 5.31 -3.29
C ASP A 38 -32.98 3.89 -3.48
N THR A 39 -33.00 3.41 -4.72
CA THR A 39 -33.49 2.07 -5.10
C THR A 39 -32.55 1.44 -6.12
N PHE A 40 -32.45 0.11 -6.10
CA PHE A 40 -31.56 -0.63 -7.00
C PHE A 40 -32.34 -1.51 -7.97
N LEU A 41 -31.89 -1.55 -9.23
CA LEU A 41 -32.54 -2.33 -10.30
C LEU A 41 -32.24 -3.83 -10.22
N SER A 42 -31.14 -4.18 -9.55
CA SER A 42 -30.69 -5.54 -9.33
C SER A 42 -29.68 -5.57 -8.18
N THR A 43 -29.36 -6.77 -7.71
CA THR A 43 -28.26 -7.01 -6.77
C THR A 43 -26.91 -6.53 -7.33
N ASP A 44 -26.64 -6.73 -8.62
CA ASP A 44 -25.39 -6.25 -9.25
C ASP A 44 -25.34 -4.72 -9.27
N HIS A 45 -26.46 -4.07 -9.63
CA HIS A 45 -26.59 -2.62 -9.59
C HIS A 45 -26.39 -2.07 -8.17
N TYR A 46 -26.83 -2.80 -7.14
CA TYR A 46 -26.50 -2.49 -5.75
C TYR A 46 -24.99 -2.50 -5.52
N PHE A 47 -24.31 -3.61 -5.77
CA PHE A 47 -22.88 -3.72 -5.48
C PHE A 47 -22.02 -2.74 -6.26
N GLU A 48 -22.28 -2.59 -7.56
CA GLU A 48 -21.57 -1.63 -8.42
C GLU A 48 -21.71 -0.19 -7.94
N SER A 49 -22.87 0.18 -7.37
CA SER A 49 -23.12 1.54 -6.86
C SER A 49 -22.20 1.94 -5.70
N PHE A 50 -21.66 0.97 -4.95
CA PHE A 50 -20.76 1.22 -3.81
C PHE A 50 -19.27 1.16 -4.17
N ILE A 51 -18.89 0.65 -5.35
CA ILE A 51 -17.48 0.56 -5.76
C ILE A 51 -16.85 1.94 -5.88
N GLY A 52 -17.51 2.87 -6.57
CA GLY A 52 -17.02 4.25 -6.74
C GLY A 52 -16.80 4.97 -5.41
N PRO A 53 -17.81 5.05 -4.52
CA PRO A 53 -17.67 5.64 -3.19
C PRO A 53 -16.53 5.03 -2.35
N LEU A 54 -16.36 3.71 -2.36
CA LEU A 54 -15.29 3.04 -1.62
C LEU A 54 -13.89 3.42 -2.12
N ILE A 55 -13.72 3.55 -3.44
CA ILE A 55 -12.46 3.97 -4.05
C ILE A 55 -12.15 5.44 -3.68
N GLU A 56 -13.16 6.31 -3.73
CA GLU A 56 -13.03 7.72 -3.32
C GLU A 56 -12.67 7.85 -1.84
N GLU A 57 -13.40 7.18 -0.95
CA GLU A 57 -13.10 7.13 0.49
C GLU A 57 -11.66 6.68 0.73
N THR A 58 -11.23 5.60 0.08
CA THR A 58 -9.86 5.08 0.18
C THR A 58 -8.81 6.11 -0.28
N GLN A 59 -9.09 6.88 -1.33
CA GLN A 59 -8.17 7.91 -1.82
C GLN A 59 -8.12 9.12 -0.88
N VAL A 60 -9.25 9.55 -0.33
CA VAL A 60 -9.33 10.66 0.64
C VAL A 60 -8.57 10.30 1.92
N ASP A 61 -8.74 9.08 2.42
CA ASP A 61 -8.00 8.58 3.58
C ASP A 61 -6.49 8.55 3.32
N LEU A 62 -6.08 8.06 2.14
CA LEU A 62 -4.68 8.04 1.75
C LEU A 62 -4.10 9.46 1.62
N LEU A 63 -4.85 10.40 1.03
CA LEU A 63 -4.47 11.82 0.96
C LEU A 63 -4.26 12.41 2.36
N SER A 64 -5.14 12.10 3.31
CA SER A 64 -5.02 12.52 4.71
C SER A 64 -3.71 11.99 5.31
N GLY A 65 -3.46 10.69 5.17
CA GLY A 65 -2.22 10.04 5.60
C GLY A 65 -0.96 10.65 5.00
N MET A 66 -0.99 10.97 3.70
CA MET A 66 0.11 11.64 3.01
C MET A 66 0.39 13.03 3.55
N THR A 67 -0.67 13.77 3.90
CA THR A 67 -0.58 15.13 4.45
C THR A 67 0.02 15.13 5.86
N THR A 68 -0.29 14.11 6.66
CA THR A 68 0.20 13.97 8.04
C THR A 68 1.48 13.14 8.16
N ALA A 69 1.93 12.45 7.10
CA ALA A 69 3.11 11.57 7.11
C ALA A 69 4.37 12.21 7.68
N SER A 70 4.56 13.52 7.50
CA SER A 70 5.70 14.25 8.07
C SER A 70 5.70 14.39 9.59
N GLN A 71 4.53 14.23 10.21
CA GLN A 71 4.31 14.29 11.66
C GLN A 71 4.28 12.89 12.27
N SER A 72 4.02 11.86 11.46
CA SER A 72 4.00 10.47 11.87
C SER A 72 5.41 9.97 12.23
N PRO A 73 5.54 9.10 13.26
CA PRO A 73 6.81 8.45 13.57
C PRO A 73 7.35 7.66 12.37
N ALA A 74 8.60 7.91 12.02
CA ALA A 74 9.31 7.15 10.99
C ALA A 74 10.10 6.00 11.62
N LEU A 75 9.99 4.81 11.03
CA LEU A 75 10.71 3.62 11.46
C LEU A 75 11.83 3.27 10.47
N GLU A 76 13.05 3.09 10.97
CA GLU A 76 14.23 2.80 10.15
C GLU A 76 14.23 1.34 9.67
N VAL A 77 14.56 1.14 8.40
CA VAL A 77 14.70 -0.15 7.74
C VAL A 77 16.17 -0.58 7.77
N LEU A 78 16.44 -1.77 8.31
CA LEU A 78 17.77 -2.35 8.40
C LEU A 78 18.15 -3.17 7.16
N ASP A 79 17.19 -3.87 6.58
CA ASP A 79 17.41 -4.72 5.42
C ASP A 79 16.12 -4.86 4.61
N VAL A 80 16.28 -5.06 3.31
CA VAL A 80 15.18 -5.33 2.38
C VAL A 80 15.60 -6.54 1.55
N LYS A 81 14.75 -7.55 1.49
CA LYS A 81 14.99 -8.77 0.71
C LYS A 81 13.81 -9.02 -0.23
N ILE A 82 14.10 -9.40 -1.47
CA ILE A 82 13.04 -9.87 -2.38
C ILE A 82 12.43 -11.13 -1.76
N SER A 83 11.11 -11.15 -1.63
CA SER A 83 10.39 -12.32 -1.14
C SER A 83 10.34 -13.40 -2.23
N GLY A 84 10.40 -14.68 -1.85
CA GLY A 84 10.19 -15.79 -2.77
C GLY A 84 8.81 -15.80 -3.45
N ARG A 85 7.86 -14.99 -2.95
CA ARG A 85 6.54 -14.78 -3.57
C ARG A 85 6.55 -13.77 -4.72
N SER A 86 7.63 -13.02 -4.91
CA SER A 86 7.72 -11.96 -5.91
C SER A 86 7.69 -12.53 -7.33
N LYS A 87 6.81 -12.00 -8.20
CA LYS A 87 6.65 -12.45 -9.59
C LYS A 87 6.66 -11.29 -10.62
N PRO A 88 7.75 -10.50 -10.73
CA PRO A 88 7.80 -9.30 -11.58
C PRO A 88 7.35 -9.55 -13.04
N PRO A 89 6.73 -8.57 -13.73
CA PRO A 89 6.59 -7.17 -13.32
C PRO A 89 5.39 -6.90 -12.39
N LYS A 90 4.48 -7.86 -12.19
CA LYS A 90 3.30 -7.73 -11.31
C LYS A 90 3.48 -8.52 -10.01
N GLY A 91 3.11 -8.00 -8.85
CA GLY A 91 3.33 -8.70 -7.58
C GLY A 91 4.77 -8.61 -7.10
N LEU A 92 5.19 -7.38 -6.79
CA LEU A 92 6.49 -7.05 -6.23
C LEU A 92 6.45 -7.24 -4.71
N TYR A 93 6.98 -8.36 -4.22
CA TYR A 93 6.97 -8.69 -2.79
C TYR A 93 8.36 -8.59 -2.15
N TYR A 94 8.41 -8.02 -0.96
CA TYR A 94 9.63 -7.83 -0.19
C TYR A 94 9.43 -8.20 1.27
N ASN A 95 10.50 -8.67 1.91
CA ASN A 95 10.62 -8.83 3.34
C ASN A 95 11.51 -7.70 3.88
N ILE A 96 10.98 -6.91 4.82
CA ILE A 96 11.61 -5.72 5.37
C ILE A 96 11.99 -5.99 6.82
N LEU A 97 13.27 -5.91 7.15
CA LEU A 97 13.76 -6.00 8.52
C LEU A 97 13.78 -4.61 9.15
N LEU A 98 13.09 -4.44 10.28
CA LEU A 98 12.91 -3.16 10.95
C LEU A 98 13.85 -3.00 12.16
N LYS A 99 14.30 -1.76 12.41
CA LYS A 99 15.11 -1.43 13.58
C LYS A 99 14.22 -1.23 14.81
N ARG A 100 14.30 -2.13 15.80
CA ARG A 100 13.63 -1.95 17.10
C ARG A 100 14.31 -0.85 17.92
N ALA A 101 13.54 -0.19 18.79
CA ALA A 101 14.10 0.62 19.87
C ALA A 101 14.99 -0.26 20.75
N ILE A 102 16.20 0.21 21.07
CA ILE A 102 17.05 -0.47 22.05
C ILE A 102 16.53 -0.11 23.44
N GLU A 103 16.43 -1.11 24.31
CA GLU A 103 16.08 -0.93 25.72
C GLU A 103 17.02 0.10 26.36
N GLY A 104 16.48 1.25 26.81
CA GLY A 104 17.25 2.35 27.41
C GLY A 104 17.43 3.60 26.52
N GLU A 105 17.10 3.57 25.24
CA GLU A 105 16.94 4.79 24.44
C GLU A 105 15.60 5.47 24.79
N ARG A 106 15.56 6.81 24.80
CA ARG A 106 14.31 7.55 25.03
C ARG A 106 13.27 7.06 24.03
N ILE A 107 12.23 6.40 24.54
CA ILE A 107 11.10 5.90 23.77
C ILE A 107 10.42 7.14 23.16
N ARG A 108 10.85 7.54 21.96
CA ARG A 108 9.92 8.21 21.05
C ARG A 108 8.84 7.17 20.77
N GLU A 109 7.58 7.59 20.70
CA GLU A 109 6.52 6.74 20.17
C GLU A 109 6.97 6.24 18.81
N ILE A 110 7.32 4.96 18.72
CA ILE A 110 7.76 4.33 17.48
C ILE A 110 6.54 3.64 16.93
N TYR A 111 6.17 4.01 15.71
CA TYR A 111 5.13 3.32 14.94
C TYR A 111 5.50 1.83 14.83
N GLU A 112 4.56 0.97 15.20
CA GLU A 112 4.66 -0.48 15.01
C GLU A 112 3.75 -0.89 13.84
N PRO A 113 4.31 -1.42 12.73
CA PRO A 113 3.49 -1.80 11.59
C PRO A 113 2.59 -2.99 11.88
N GLU A 114 1.34 -2.89 11.42
CA GLU A 114 0.31 -3.91 11.55
C GLU A 114 -0.19 -4.40 10.19
N VAL A 115 -0.70 -5.64 10.17
CA VAL A 115 -1.29 -6.19 8.95
C VAL A 115 -2.49 -5.34 8.55
N GLY A 116 -2.54 -4.93 7.28
CA GLY A 116 -3.53 -4.00 6.78
C GLY A 116 -3.03 -2.56 6.62
N ASP A 117 -1.87 -2.22 7.19
CA ASP A 117 -1.32 -0.88 7.06
C ASP A 117 -0.84 -0.60 5.66
N LEU A 118 -1.19 0.58 5.16
CA LEU A 118 -0.61 1.20 4.00
C LEU A 118 0.52 2.12 4.47
N ILE A 119 1.71 1.91 3.94
CA ILE A 119 2.92 2.59 4.37
C ILE A 119 3.61 3.27 3.20
N ALA A 120 4.28 4.36 3.51
CA ALA A 120 5.24 5.03 2.66
C ALA A 120 6.64 4.46 2.90
N LEU A 121 7.36 4.15 1.83
CA LEU A 121 8.81 3.94 1.89
C LEU A 121 9.52 5.16 1.30
N SER A 122 10.50 5.70 2.04
CA SER A 122 11.28 6.86 1.62
C SER A 122 12.74 6.74 2.04
N ASN A 123 13.63 7.24 1.19
CA ASN A 123 15.07 7.30 1.47
C ASN A 123 15.46 8.44 2.43
N VAL A 124 14.47 9.16 2.96
CA VAL A 124 14.65 10.22 3.97
C VAL A 124 13.49 10.11 4.95
N SER A 125 13.74 10.30 6.25
CA SER A 125 12.64 10.52 7.19
C SER A 125 11.90 11.78 6.75
N PRO A 126 10.64 11.69 6.29
CA PRO A 126 9.93 12.84 5.76
C PRO A 126 9.71 13.83 6.91
N LYS A 127 10.24 15.04 6.76
CA LYS A 127 10.02 16.16 7.69
C LYS A 127 8.93 17.10 7.17
N SER A 128 8.49 16.92 5.93
CA SER A 128 7.42 17.65 5.25
C SER A 128 6.85 16.84 4.08
N ILE A 129 5.67 17.18 3.58
CA ILE A 129 5.11 16.59 2.34
C ILE A 129 5.96 16.93 1.10
N ASP A 130 6.62 18.09 1.10
CA ASP A 130 7.54 18.50 0.03
C ASP A 130 8.77 17.58 -0.08
N ASP A 131 9.12 16.92 1.03
CA ASP A 131 10.18 15.91 1.02
C ASP A 131 9.80 14.69 0.18
N LEU A 132 8.50 14.40 0.01
CA LEU A 132 7.98 13.28 -0.77
C LEU A 132 7.86 13.61 -2.26
N ASN A 133 7.72 14.89 -2.62
CA ASN A 133 7.52 15.36 -4.00
C ASN A 133 8.81 15.84 -4.70
N ARG A 134 9.98 15.68 -4.04
CA ARG A 134 11.25 16.19 -4.58
C ARG A 134 11.79 15.27 -5.70
N PRO A 135 12.23 15.78 -6.86
CA PRO A 135 12.62 14.96 -8.04
C PRO A 135 13.73 13.91 -7.81
N ARG A 136 14.51 14.05 -6.74
CA ARG A 136 15.61 13.14 -6.37
C ARG A 136 15.28 12.21 -5.21
N ARG A 137 14.08 12.33 -4.63
CA ARG A 137 13.62 11.49 -3.53
C ARG A 137 12.56 10.56 -4.05
N SER A 138 12.67 9.33 -3.60
CA SER A 138 11.93 8.24 -4.18
C SER A 138 10.92 7.81 -3.14
N PHE A 139 9.64 8.00 -3.48
CA PHE A 139 8.50 7.66 -2.66
C PHE A 139 7.75 6.52 -3.33
N LEU A 140 7.45 5.47 -2.56
CA LEU A 140 6.56 4.40 -2.98
C LEU A 140 5.60 4.05 -1.86
N ILE A 141 4.52 3.41 -2.26
CA ILE A 141 3.49 2.92 -1.36
C ILE A 141 3.60 1.40 -1.31
N ALA A 142 3.50 0.87 -0.11
CA ALA A 142 3.45 -0.55 0.13
C ALA A 142 2.36 -0.89 1.13
N PHE A 143 1.91 -2.14 1.11
CA PHE A 143 0.88 -2.64 2.01
C PHE A 143 1.49 -3.72 2.91
N VAL A 144 1.22 -3.67 4.21
CA VAL A 144 1.69 -4.66 5.17
C VAL A 144 0.77 -5.88 5.12
N GLN A 145 1.25 -6.93 4.47
CA GLN A 145 0.47 -8.17 4.30
C GLN A 145 0.71 -9.19 5.41
N GLY A 146 1.91 -9.18 6.00
CA GLY A 146 2.27 -10.12 7.05
C GLY A 146 3.37 -9.57 7.94
N LYS A 147 3.42 -10.08 9.16
CA LYS A 147 4.39 -9.74 10.21
C LYS A 147 4.90 -11.04 10.83
N ASP A 148 6.22 -11.11 11.03
CA ASP A 148 6.87 -12.16 11.79
C ASP A 148 7.23 -11.61 13.17
N GLU A 149 6.47 -12.03 14.18
CA GLU A 149 6.62 -11.62 15.58
C GLU A 149 8.02 -11.95 16.14
N GLY A 150 8.68 -12.99 15.62
CA GLY A 150 9.99 -13.42 16.08
C GLY A 150 11.17 -12.64 15.49
N SER A 151 11.00 -12.00 14.32
CA SER A 151 12.13 -11.50 13.53
C SER A 151 12.08 -10.02 13.14
N ASN A 152 11.12 -9.22 13.63
CA ASN A 152 10.91 -7.82 13.22
C ASN A 152 10.79 -7.66 11.70
N THR A 153 10.32 -8.69 11.03
CA THR A 153 10.23 -8.71 9.59
C THR A 153 8.78 -8.54 9.19
N ILE A 154 8.52 -7.59 8.31
CA ILE A 154 7.23 -7.47 7.63
C ILE A 154 7.35 -7.91 6.18
N THR A 155 6.29 -8.54 5.67
CA THR A 155 6.15 -8.86 4.25
C THR A 155 5.22 -7.86 3.60
N ILE A 156 5.70 -7.21 2.54
CA ILE A 156 4.96 -6.16 1.83
C ILE A 156 4.90 -6.44 0.33
N PRO A 157 3.73 -6.34 -0.32
CA PRO A 157 3.65 -5.93 -1.70
C PRO A 157 3.90 -4.42 -1.85
N SER A 158 4.55 -4.02 -2.94
CA SER A 158 4.89 -2.63 -3.25
C SER A 158 4.32 -2.20 -4.61
N SER A 159 3.93 -0.92 -4.71
CA SER A 159 3.45 -0.33 -5.97
C SER A 159 4.53 -0.19 -7.04
N LYS A 160 5.80 -0.09 -6.62
CA LYS A 160 6.96 0.06 -7.51
C LYS A 160 8.15 -0.77 -7.04
N PRO A 161 9.10 -1.12 -7.93
CA PRO A 161 10.28 -1.86 -7.54
C PRO A 161 11.17 -1.06 -6.58
N ILE A 162 11.73 -1.75 -5.59
CA ILE A 162 12.83 -1.25 -4.74
C ILE A 162 14.14 -1.69 -5.41
N LEU A 163 15.01 -0.74 -5.79
CA LEU A 163 16.28 -1.02 -6.45
C LEU A 163 17.41 -1.06 -5.43
N PHE A 164 18.10 -2.18 -5.38
CA PHE A 164 19.29 -2.35 -4.56
C PHE A 164 20.50 -1.81 -5.33
N LYS A 165 21.20 -0.82 -4.78
CA LYS A 165 22.53 -0.45 -5.28
C LYS A 165 23.54 -1.43 -4.68
N LYS A 166 23.83 -2.52 -5.37
CA LYS A 166 25.19 -3.08 -5.45
C LYS A 166 25.30 -4.16 -6.53
N THR A 167 26.17 -3.88 -7.50
CA THR A 167 26.90 -4.79 -8.41
C THR A 167 26.10 -5.91 -9.09
N ASP A 168 26.02 -5.81 -10.43
CA ASP A 168 25.69 -6.87 -11.38
C ASP A 168 24.23 -7.33 -11.44
N ARG A 169 23.39 -6.49 -12.07
CA ARG A 169 22.62 -6.84 -13.28
C ARG A 169 21.59 -5.75 -13.57
N GLU A 170 21.73 -5.13 -14.74
CA GLU A 170 20.69 -4.30 -15.35
C GLU A 170 19.36 -5.06 -15.36
N THR A 171 18.44 -4.68 -14.49
CA THR A 171 17.03 -5.02 -14.64
C THR A 171 16.32 -3.74 -15.05
N VAL A 172 16.11 -3.63 -16.37
CA VAL A 172 15.32 -2.58 -17.01
C VAL A 172 13.89 -2.72 -16.51
N LEU A 173 13.50 -1.90 -15.53
CA LEU A 173 12.12 -1.76 -15.09
C LEU A 173 11.60 -0.37 -15.46
N SER A 174 10.38 -0.33 -15.99
CA SER A 174 9.75 0.83 -16.64
C SER A 174 9.42 2.01 -15.71
N SER A 175 9.67 1.90 -14.41
CA SER A 175 9.42 2.96 -13.43
C SER A 175 10.67 3.23 -12.60
N LYS A 176 11.00 4.52 -12.35
CA LYS A 176 12.18 4.93 -11.58
C LYS A 176 12.11 4.34 -10.16
N PRO A 177 12.99 3.41 -9.77
CA PRO A 177 12.91 2.72 -8.50
C PRO A 177 13.57 3.50 -7.35
N ILE A 178 13.32 3.10 -6.09
CA ILE A 178 14.02 3.64 -4.91
C ILE A 178 15.40 3.00 -4.79
N PRO A 179 16.52 3.76 -4.78
CA PRO A 179 17.83 3.20 -4.47
C PRO A 179 17.95 2.85 -2.97
N PHE A 180 18.45 1.66 -2.65
CA PHE A 180 18.78 1.21 -1.30
C PHE A 180 20.14 0.50 -1.27
N GLU A 181 21.02 0.90 -0.34
CA GLU A 181 22.32 0.28 -0.08
C GLU A 181 22.40 -0.15 1.38
N LYS A 182 22.69 -1.43 1.62
CA LYS A 182 22.82 -1.99 2.97
C LYS A 182 24.01 -1.38 3.71
N GLN A 183 23.82 -1.03 4.99
CA GLN A 183 24.94 -0.70 5.88
C GLN A 183 25.87 -1.90 6.05
N HIS A 184 27.12 -1.79 5.57
CA HIS A 184 28.17 -2.76 5.88
C HIS A 184 28.95 -2.28 7.11
N LYS A 185 28.81 -2.99 8.24
CA LYS A 185 29.50 -2.72 9.52
C LYS A 185 31.05 -2.80 9.48
N GLY A 186 31.69 -2.88 8.30
CA GLY A 186 33.13 -3.07 8.16
C GLY A 186 33.87 -2.12 7.21
N LYS A 187 33.21 -1.20 6.51
CA LYS A 187 33.86 -0.35 5.48
C LYS A 187 33.79 1.17 5.69
N GLY A 188 33.12 1.65 6.73
CA GLY A 188 32.98 3.10 6.97
C GLY A 188 32.07 3.83 5.97
N GLU A 189 31.46 3.11 5.02
CA GLU A 189 30.46 3.65 4.08
C GLU A 189 29.08 3.67 4.76
N GLN A 190 28.49 4.86 4.89
CA GLN A 190 27.13 5.05 5.38
C GLN A 190 26.17 4.65 4.25
N GLY A 191 25.56 3.46 4.34
CA GLY A 191 24.55 2.99 3.38
C GLY A 191 23.35 3.93 3.29
N ASP A 192 22.52 3.77 2.25
CA ASP A 192 21.32 4.58 2.07
C ASP A 192 20.34 4.34 3.24
N ASN A 193 19.89 5.41 3.88
CA ASN A 193 18.87 5.31 4.92
C ASN A 193 17.50 5.09 4.25
N LEU A 194 16.75 4.10 4.73
CA LEU A 194 15.37 3.86 4.30
C LEU A 194 14.46 3.86 5.52
N PHE A 195 13.32 4.52 5.38
CA PHE A 195 12.34 4.66 6.43
C PHE A 195 10.96 4.22 5.94
N ILE A 196 10.18 3.67 6.85
CA ILE A 196 8.75 3.47 6.65
C ILE A 196 7.95 4.43 7.52
N VAL A 197 6.82 4.89 6.98
CA VAL A 197 5.89 5.78 7.66
C VAL A 197 4.46 5.29 7.42
N TYR A 198 3.65 5.30 8.47
CA TYR A 198 2.22 4.98 8.37
C TYR A 198 1.47 6.01 7.53
N LEU A 199 0.57 5.55 6.66
CA LEU A 199 -0.35 6.39 5.90
C LEU A 199 -1.81 6.15 6.30
N SER A 200 -2.26 4.90 6.24
CA SER A 200 -3.64 4.52 6.58
C SER A 200 -3.72 3.01 6.85
N ASN A 201 -4.88 2.50 7.27
CA ASN A 201 -5.13 1.07 7.38
C ASN A 201 -6.30 0.67 6.46
N LEU A 202 -6.05 -0.25 5.53
CA LEU A 202 -7.04 -0.66 4.52
C LEU A 202 -7.84 -1.90 4.93
N THR A 203 -7.74 -2.39 6.17
CA THR A 203 -8.41 -3.63 6.59
C THR A 203 -9.92 -3.57 6.35
N THR A 204 -10.55 -2.46 6.75
CA THR A 204 -11.99 -2.25 6.55
C THR A 204 -12.32 -2.14 5.06
N ASN A 205 -11.60 -1.30 4.33
CA ASN A 205 -11.84 -1.08 2.90
C ASN A 205 -11.68 -2.38 2.09
N ILE A 206 -10.70 -3.22 2.43
CA ILE A 206 -10.49 -4.54 1.81
C ILE A 206 -11.64 -5.49 2.14
N ARG A 207 -12.17 -5.48 3.37
CA ARG A 207 -13.32 -6.32 3.74
C ARG A 207 -14.57 -5.90 2.97
N ILE A 208 -14.83 -4.60 2.84
CA ILE A 208 -15.94 -4.06 2.05
C ILE A 208 -15.75 -4.44 0.58
N TRP A 209 -14.57 -4.20 0.00
CA TRP A 209 -14.26 -4.58 -1.39
C TRP A 209 -14.55 -6.06 -1.66
N LYS A 210 -14.12 -6.95 -0.76
CA LYS A 210 -14.39 -8.38 -0.88
C LYS A 210 -15.88 -8.70 -0.80
N ALA A 211 -16.65 -8.01 0.03
CA ALA A 211 -18.10 -8.20 0.12
C ALA A 211 -18.83 -7.69 -1.14
N LEU A 212 -18.35 -6.60 -1.74
CA LEU A 212 -18.91 -6.05 -2.97
C LEU A 212 -18.57 -6.91 -4.21
N ASN A 213 -17.46 -7.63 -4.19
CA ASN A 213 -16.98 -8.46 -5.30
C ASN A 213 -17.06 -9.97 -5.02
N SER A 214 -17.72 -10.40 -3.94
CA SER A 214 -17.87 -11.82 -3.63
C SER A 214 -18.88 -12.46 -4.58
N ASP A 215 -18.54 -13.65 -5.05
CA ASP A 215 -19.35 -14.38 -6.02
C ASP A 215 -20.79 -14.64 -5.54
N VAL A 216 -21.68 -14.76 -6.53
CA VAL A 216 -23.13 -14.64 -6.43
C VAL A 216 -23.79 -15.77 -5.59
N GLU A 217 -23.00 -16.74 -5.12
CA GLU A 217 -23.45 -17.90 -4.36
C GLU A 217 -23.21 -17.82 -2.84
N SER A 218 -22.63 -16.72 -2.33
CA SER A 218 -22.41 -16.59 -0.87
C SER A 218 -23.74 -16.55 -0.10
N ALA A 219 -23.78 -17.15 1.10
CA ALA A 219 -25.00 -17.26 1.92
C ALA A 219 -25.66 -15.90 2.22
N ASN A 220 -24.90 -14.81 2.16
CA ASN A 220 -25.38 -13.43 2.36
C ASN A 220 -26.33 -12.95 1.23
N LEU A 221 -26.15 -13.45 0.01
CA LEU A 221 -26.98 -13.07 -1.14
C LEU A 221 -28.37 -13.70 -1.12
N LYS A 222 -28.51 -14.83 -0.40
CA LYS A 222 -29.84 -15.43 -0.18
C LYS A 222 -30.76 -14.46 0.57
N ILE A 223 -30.21 -13.67 1.50
CA ILE A 223 -30.99 -12.67 2.24
C ILE A 223 -31.43 -11.53 1.31
N ILE A 224 -30.54 -11.04 0.44
CA ILE A 224 -30.84 -9.95 -0.51
C ILE A 224 -31.89 -10.39 -1.54
N ARG A 225 -31.77 -11.60 -2.09
CA ARG A 225 -32.71 -12.16 -3.08
C ARG A 225 -34.10 -12.45 -2.52
N THR A 226 -34.22 -12.75 -1.24
CA THR A 226 -35.52 -13.06 -0.62
C THR A 226 -36.41 -11.81 -0.49
N ALA A 227 -35.84 -10.59 -0.61
CA ALA A 227 -36.59 -9.34 -0.60
C ALA A 227 -37.16 -8.94 -1.99
N GLU A 228 -36.79 -9.66 -3.06
CA GLU A 228 -37.31 -9.46 -4.43
C GLU A 228 -38.57 -10.31 -4.73
N SER A 229 -39.14 -10.98 -3.71
CA SER A 229 -40.37 -11.81 -3.80
C SER A 229 -41.58 -11.09 -3.22
#